data_AF-A0A9E6AUB6-F1
#
_entry.id   AF-A0A9E6AUB6-F1
#
_cell.length_a   1.000
_cell.length_b   1.000
_cell.length_c   1.000
_cell.angle_alpha   90.00
_cell.angle_beta   90.00
_cell.angle_gamma   90.00
#
_symmetry.space_group_name_H-M   'P 1'
#
loop_
_entity.id
_entity.type
_entity.pdbx_description
1 polymer ?
#
loop_
_entity_poly.entity_id
_entity_poly.type
_entity_poly.pdbx_seq_one_letter_code
_entity_poly.pdbx_strand_id
1 'polypeptide(L)' 'MGTTSDTQLNAVGNQSGGRVFLFLETKDFWADYNHMKQENVMFCEAPRDEDYATVVIFKDLYGNQWDLIEYK' A
#
# COMPACT_ATOMS: atom_id res chain seq x y z
N MET A 1 15.48 11.50 24.76
CA MET A 1 14.21 11.33 24.01
C MET A 1 14.18 12.43 22.97
N GLY A 2 14.39 12.11 21.69
CA GLY A 2 14.49 13.11 20.62
C GLY A 2 13.12 13.72 20.33
N THR A 3 13.04 15.05 20.32
CA THR A 3 11.83 15.80 20.02
C THR A 3 11.49 15.65 18.54
N THR A 4 10.32 15.10 18.25
CA THR A 4 9.76 15.07 16.89
C THR A 4 9.60 16.49 16.39
N SER A 5 10.33 16.87 15.34
CA SER A 5 10.19 18.18 14.71
C SER A 5 8.94 18.22 13.82
N ASP A 6 8.36 19.39 13.58
CA ASP A 6 7.20 19.56 12.67
C ASP A 6 7.49 18.98 11.26
N THR A 7 8.76 18.99 10.85
CA THR A 7 9.23 18.35 9.61
C THR A 7 9.08 16.83 9.65
N GLN A 8 9.35 16.18 10.79
CA GLN A 8 9.16 14.73 10.94
C GLN A 8 7.67 14.36 10.95
N LEU A 9 6.81 15.18 11.55
CA LEU A 9 5.36 14.96 11.53
C LEU A 9 4.79 15.04 10.11
N ASN A 10 5.19 16.05 9.33
CA ASN A 10 4.75 16.21 7.94
C ASN A 10 5.30 15.13 6.99
N ALA A 11 6.34 14.40 7.39
CA ALA A 11 6.88 13.29 6.61
C ALA A 11 6.07 11.99 6.78
N VAL A 12 5.21 11.88 7.80
CA VAL A 12 4.33 10.72 8.01
C VAL A 12 3.21 10.72 6.97
N GLY A 13 3.10 9.64 6.20
CA GLY A 13 2.23 9.48 5.04
C GLY A 13 2.82 9.94 3.71
N ASN A 14 4.02 10.52 3.72
CA ASN A 14 4.71 11.01 2.53
C ASN A 14 6.18 10.54 2.46
N GLN A 15 6.48 9.41 3.10
CA GLN A 15 7.83 8.84 3.19
C GLN A 15 8.46 8.59 1.80
N SER A 16 7.66 8.41 0.76
CA SER A 16 8.06 8.16 -0.63
C SER A 16 7.87 9.36 -1.57
N GLY A 17 7.46 10.53 -1.07
CA GLY A 17 7.15 11.68 -1.93
C GLY A 17 5.94 11.45 -2.85
N GLY A 18 4.93 10.71 -2.38
CA GLY A 18 3.69 10.43 -3.12
C GLY A 18 3.79 9.29 -4.14
N ARG A 19 4.79 8.42 -4.01
CA ARG A 19 4.97 7.21 -4.85
C ARG A 19 4.75 5.93 -4.04
N VAL A 20 4.69 4.77 -4.68
CA VAL A 20 4.68 3.49 -3.94
C VAL A 20 5.94 3.40 -3.07
N PHE A 21 5.73 3.10 -1.80
CA PHE A 21 6.82 3.00 -0.82
C PHE A 21 7.34 1.57 -0.71
N LEU A 22 6.46 0.58 -0.64
CA LEU A 22 6.79 -0.83 -0.39
C LEU A 22 5.87 -1.78 -1.16
N PHE A 23 6.38 -3.00 -1.40
CA PHE A 23 5.64 -4.12 -1.99
C PHE A 23 5.28 -5.13 -0.91
N LEU A 24 4.03 -5.57 -0.89
CA LEU A 24 3.51 -6.68 -0.12
C LEU A 24 3.20 -7.83 -1.08
N GLU A 25 4.12 -8.80 -1.15
CA GLU A 25 3.94 -10.00 -1.98
C GLU A 25 2.99 -10.98 -1.31
N THR A 26 2.07 -11.56 -2.10
CA THR A 26 1.15 -12.63 -1.68
C THR A 26 1.14 -13.79 -2.66
N LYS A 27 0.59 -14.92 -2.22
CA LYS A 27 0.37 -16.15 -2.98
C LYS A 27 -1.10 -16.38 -3.37
N ASP A 28 -1.99 -15.49 -2.95
CA ASP A 28 -3.40 -15.49 -3.35
C ASP A 28 -3.93 -14.05 -3.30
N PHE A 29 -3.79 -13.35 -4.43
CA PHE A 29 -4.14 -11.94 -4.52
C PHE A 29 -5.61 -11.69 -4.18
N TRP A 30 -6.51 -12.54 -4.67
CA TRP A 30 -7.95 -12.31 -4.53
C TRP A 30 -8.43 -12.60 -3.12
N ALA A 31 -7.89 -13.60 -2.43
CA ALA A 31 -8.21 -13.85 -1.03
C ALA A 31 -7.80 -12.66 -0.16
N ASP A 32 -6.56 -12.19 -0.29
CA ASP A 32 -6.04 -11.08 0.51
C ASP A 32 -6.72 -9.75 0.17
N TYR A 33 -6.92 -9.46 -1.11
CA TYR A 33 -7.66 -8.27 -1.55
C TYR A 33 -9.07 -8.22 -0.95
N ASN A 34 -9.80 -9.34 -0.97
CA ASN A 34 -11.14 -9.40 -0.41
C ASN A 34 -11.15 -9.28 1.10
N HIS A 35 -10.18 -9.90 1.79
CA HIS A 35 -10.03 -9.75 3.24
C HIS A 35 -9.74 -8.30 3.62
N MET A 36 -8.76 -7.66 2.97
CA MET A 36 -8.43 -6.25 3.18
C MET A 36 -9.62 -5.33 2.88
N LYS A 37 -10.42 -5.63 1.85
CA LYS A 37 -11.64 -4.89 1.55
C LYS A 37 -12.71 -5.02 2.64
N GLN A 38 -12.86 -6.20 3.24
CA GLN A 38 -13.77 -6.43 4.38
C GLN A 38 -13.32 -5.64 5.62
N GLU A 39 -12.01 -5.51 5.82
CA GLU A 39 -11.39 -4.70 6.88
C GLU A 39 -11.35 -3.19 6.55
N ASN A 40 -12.02 -2.74 5.48
CA ASN A 40 -12.12 -1.34 5.05
C ASN A 40 -10.77 -0.68 4.69
N VAL A 41 -9.81 -1.45 4.17
CA VAL A 41 -8.58 -0.88 3.61
C VAL A 41 -8.89 0.03 2.42
N MET A 42 -8.23 1.19 2.37
CA MET A 42 -8.39 2.16 1.31
C MET A 42 -7.52 1.79 0.10
N PHE A 43 -8.15 1.38 -0.99
CA PHE A 43 -7.48 1.17 -2.27
C PHE A 43 -7.48 2.46 -3.09
N CYS A 44 -6.35 2.74 -3.75
CA CYS A 44 -6.20 3.90 -4.62
C CYS A 44 -6.81 3.68 -6.01
N GLU A 45 -7.02 2.41 -6.39
CA GLU A 45 -7.45 1.98 -7.71
C GLU A 45 -8.03 0.57 -7.69
N ALA A 46 -8.57 0.12 -8.81
CA ALA A 46 -8.96 -1.27 -9.00
C ALA A 46 -7.72 -2.14 -9.29
N PRO A 47 -7.73 -3.44 -8.92
CA PRO A 47 -6.66 -4.37 -9.31
C PRO A 47 -6.39 -4.38 -10.80
N ARG A 48 -5.10 -4.42 -11.16
CA ARG A 48 -4.62 -4.64 -12.52
C ARG A 48 -4.12 -6.06 -12.67
N ASP A 49 -4.51 -6.70 -13.77
CA ASP A 49 -3.97 -7.98 -14.21
C ASP A 49 -2.99 -7.72 -15.35
N GLU A 50 -1.69 -7.81 -15.04
CA GLU A 50 -0.59 -7.57 -15.98
C GLU A 50 0.06 -8.90 -16.36
N ASP A 51 0.82 -8.96 -17.46
CA ASP A 51 1.47 -10.20 -17.93
C ASP A 51 2.42 -10.83 -16.90
N TYR A 52 2.95 -10.04 -15.98
CA TYR A 52 3.93 -10.46 -14.97
C TYR A 52 3.35 -10.65 -13.56
N ALA A 53 2.21 -10.04 -13.25
CA ALA A 53 1.63 -10.06 -11.90
C ALA A 53 0.18 -9.53 -11.89
N THR A 54 -0.54 -9.86 -10.81
CA THR A 54 -1.73 -9.12 -10.38
C THR A 54 -1.35 -8.13 -9.29
N VAL A 55 -1.75 -6.86 -9.42
CA VAL A 55 -1.30 -5.79 -8.51
C VAL A 55 -2.41 -4.78 -8.18
N VAL A 56 -2.42 -4.23 -6.96
CA VAL A 56 -3.26 -3.07 -6.59
C VAL A 56 -2.56 -2.18 -5.56
N ILE A 57 -2.70 -0.87 -5.72
CA ILE A 57 -2.20 0.11 -4.75
C ILE A 57 -3.23 0.33 -3.64
N PHE A 58 -2.79 0.23 -2.38
CA PHE A 58 -3.56 0.61 -1.20
C PHE A 58 -2.79 1.57 -0.29
N LYS A 59 -3.49 2.16 0.70
CA LYS A 59 -2.89 3.02 1.72
C LYS A 59 -2.89 2.38 3.10
N ASP A 60 -1.79 2.52 3.83
CA ASP A 60 -1.74 2.20 5.25
C ASP A 60 -2.41 3.29 6.12
N LEU A 61 -2.48 3.06 7.44
CA LEU A 61 -3.12 3.99 8.39
C LEU A 61 -2.45 5.38 8.45
N TYR A 62 -1.25 5.51 7.91
CA TYR A 62 -0.49 6.75 7.90
C TYR A 62 -0.56 7.45 6.54
N GLY A 63 -1.14 6.81 5.52
CA GLY A 63 -1.29 7.34 4.17
C GLY A 63 -0.21 6.94 3.18
N ASN A 64 0.75 6.07 3.58
CA ASN A 64 1.74 5.56 2.64
C ASN A 64 1.09 4.64 1.63
N GLN A 65 1.55 4.70 0.38
CA GLN A 65 1.10 3.81 -0.68
C GLN A 65 1.93 2.53 -0.70
N TRP A 66 1.22 1.40 -0.84
CA TRP A 66 1.77 0.06 -0.91
C TRP A 66 1.20 -0.66 -2.14
N ASP A 67 2.01 -1.48 -2.80
CA ASP A 67 1.52 -2.44 -3.79
C ASP A 67 1.25 -3.78 -3.10
N LEU A 68 0.01 -4.27 -3.15
CA LEU A 68 -0.26 -5.71 -2.97
C LEU A 68 0.00 -6.37 -4.32
N ILE A 69 0.86 -7.40 -4.37
CA ILE A 69 1.28 -8.01 -5.63
C ILE A 69 1.35 -9.55 -5.52
N GLU A 70 0.86 -10.24 -6.55
CA GLU A 70 1.07 -11.67 -6.77
C GLU A 70 1.71 -11.88 -8.13
N TYR A 71 2.91 -12.46 -8.17
CA TYR A 71 3.60 -12.76 -9.42
C TYR A 71 3.01 -14.00 -10.10
N LYS A 72 3.05 -14.02 -11.44
CA LYS A 72 2.61 -15.16 -12.26
C LYS A 72 3.70 -16.22 -12.44
#